data_AF-A0A348NYL8-F1
#
_entry.id   AF-A0A348NYL8-F1
#
_cell.length_a   1.000
_cell.length_b   1.000
_cell.length_c   1.000
_cell.angle_alpha   90.00
_cell.angle_beta   90.00
_cell.angle_gamma   90.00
#
_symmetry.space_group_name_H-M   'P 1'
#
loop_
_entity.id
_entity.type
_entity.pdbx_description
1 polymer ?
#
loop_
_entity_poly.entity_id
_entity_poly.type
_entity_poly.pdbx_seq_one_letter_code
_entity_poly.pdbx_strand_id
1 'polypeptide(L)'
;MERIKYFKPEYFNLMWLIALTIILMILSYKKRVSLNKLFLNAGLHSKLIASLSKRKIIIKRIIQTLILALIIFALAGPQIGSKLVKLKRQGIDIVVAVDLSKSMLAQDITPSRL
;
A
#
# COMPACT_ATOMS: atom_id res chain seq x y z
N MET A 1 -19.33 -21.86 5.01
CA MET A 1 -18.02 -21.23 4.74
C MET A 1 -18.21 -19.73 4.73
N GLU A 2 -17.58 -19.01 5.66
CA GLU A 2 -17.62 -17.54 5.65
C GLU A 2 -16.96 -17.02 4.37
N ARG A 3 -17.68 -16.19 3.61
CA ARG A 3 -17.12 -15.56 2.39
C ARG A 3 -16.14 -14.46 2.80
N ILE A 4 -14.98 -14.39 2.14
CA ILE A 4 -14.04 -13.27 2.28
C ILE A 4 -14.75 -12.00 1.82
N LYS A 5 -14.79 -10.98 2.68
CA LYS A 5 -15.26 -9.64 2.32
C LYS A 5 -14.06 -8.73 2.11
N TYR A 6 -14.20 -7.71 1.28
CA TYR A 6 -13.15 -6.71 1.06
C TYR A 6 -13.67 -5.36 1.54
N PHE A 7 -12.85 -4.61 2.27
CA PHE A 7 -13.22 -3.29 2.77
C PHE A 7 -13.33 -2.26 1.64
N LYS A 8 -12.42 -2.33 0.65
CA LYS A 8 -12.36 -1.42 -0.50
C LYS A 8 -12.08 -2.20 -1.79
N PRO A 9 -13.08 -2.91 -2.33
CA PRO A 9 -12.91 -3.75 -3.52
C PRO A 9 -12.51 -2.94 -4.78
N GLU A 10 -12.74 -1.63 -4.80
CA GLU A 10 -12.41 -0.76 -5.95
C GLU A 10 -10.90 -0.73 -6.23
N TYR A 11 -10.06 -1.02 -5.23
CA TYR A 11 -8.61 -1.04 -5.41
C TYR A 11 -8.10 -2.20 -6.27
N PHE A 12 -8.92 -3.21 -6.57
CA PHE A 12 -8.55 -4.20 -7.59
C PHE A 12 -8.37 -3.57 -8.98
N ASN A 13 -8.98 -2.40 -9.26
CA ASN A 13 -8.72 -1.66 -10.49
C ASN A 13 -7.26 -1.23 -10.64
N LEU A 14 -6.49 -1.15 -9.53
CA LEU A 14 -5.06 -0.87 -9.58
C LEU A 14 -4.23 -2.01 -10.18
N MET A 15 -4.81 -3.20 -10.43
CA MET A 15 -4.15 -4.28 -11.16
C MET A 15 -3.69 -3.85 -12.56
N TRP A 16 -4.29 -2.82 -13.17
CA TRP A 16 -3.79 -2.23 -14.41
C TRP A 16 -2.35 -1.68 -14.28
N LEU A 17 -1.92 -1.28 -13.08
CA LEU A 17 -0.53 -0.88 -12.82
C LEU A 17 0.44 -2.06 -12.95
N ILE A 18 0.00 -3.30 -12.70
CA ILE A 18 0.80 -4.50 -12.93
C ILE A 18 1.05 -4.68 -14.44
N ALA A 19 0.00 -4.54 -15.26
CA ALA A 19 0.16 -4.59 -16.72
C ALA A 19 1.10 -3.48 -17.22
N LEU A 20 0.94 -2.25 -16.71
CA LEU A 20 1.81 -1.13 -17.05
C LEU A 20 3.28 -1.40 -16.67
N THR A 21 3.54 -1.90 -15.46
CA THR A 21 4.91 -2.22 -15.02
C THR A 21 5.55 -3.30 -15.87
N ILE A 22 4.80 -4.34 -16.29
CA ILE A 22 5.28 -5.37 -17.22
C ILE A 22 5.63 -4.74 -18.58
N ILE A 23 4.78 -3.87 -19.13
CA ILE A 23 5.05 -3.17 -20.40
C ILE A 23 6.34 -2.35 -20.29
N LEU A 24 6.51 -1.57 -19.23
CA LEU A 24 7.72 -0.79 -18.98
C LEU A 24 8.97 -1.67 -18.84
N MET A 25 8.84 -2.85 -18.21
CA MET A 25 9.92 -3.83 -18.11
C MET A 25 10.34 -4.38 -19.48
N ILE A 26 9.38 -4.60 -20.40
CA ILE A 26 9.66 -5.05 -21.77
C ILE A 26 10.30 -3.93 -22.57
N LEU A 27 9.75 -2.71 -22.52
CA LEU A 27 10.28 -1.54 -23.23
C LEU A 27 11.71 -1.20 -22.78
N SER A 28 11.95 -1.20 -21.47
CA SER A 28 13.30 -0.99 -20.91
C SER A 28 14.28 -2.07 -21.35
N TYR A 29 13.85 -3.33 -21.46
CA TYR A 29 14.67 -4.42 -21.97
C TYR A 29 15.00 -4.22 -23.46
N LYS A 30 14.00 -3.92 -24.30
CA LYS A 30 14.18 -3.66 -25.73
C LYS A 30 15.13 -2.47 -25.97
N LYS A 31 14.92 -1.37 -25.27
CA LYS A 31 15.79 -0.18 -25.34
C LYS A 31 17.22 -0.52 -24.94
N ARG A 32 17.41 -1.29 -23.87
CA ARG A 32 18.73 -1.74 -23.43
C ARG A 32 19.44 -2.60 -24.47
N VAL A 33 18.73 -3.54 -25.11
CA VAL A 33 19.29 -4.37 -26.19
C VAL A 33 19.68 -3.49 -27.39
N SER A 34 18.84 -2.53 -27.78
CA SER A 34 19.13 -1.60 -28.88
C SER A 34 20.38 -0.75 -28.62
N LEU A 35 20.49 -0.18 -27.42
CA LEU A 35 21.67 0.61 -27.01
C LEU A 35 22.92 -0.26 -27.00
N ASN A 36 22.85 -1.47 -26.43
CA ASN A 36 23.99 -2.39 -26.41
C ASN A 36 24.50 -2.72 -27.82
N LYS A 37 23.61 -2.87 -28.81
CA LYS A 37 24.01 -3.09 -30.22
C LYS A 37 24.77 -1.90 -30.81
N LEU A 38 24.35 -0.67 -30.50
CA LEU A 38 25.02 0.56 -30.94
C LEU A 38 26.42 0.69 -30.33
N PHE A 39 26.58 0.37 -29.04
CA PHE A 39 27.86 0.49 -28.33
C PHE A 39 28.81 -0.70 -28.55
N LEU A 40 28.32 -1.86 -29.01
CA LEU A 40 29.15 -3.01 -29.44
C LEU A 40 30.04 -2.67 -30.64
N ASN A 41 29.56 -1.81 -31.55
CA ASN A 41 30.35 -1.31 -32.68
C ASN A 41 31.48 -0.35 -32.24
N ALA A 42 31.42 0.21 -31.03
CA ALA A 42 32.40 1.15 -30.51
C ALA A 42 33.55 0.49 -29.70
N GLY A 43 33.65 -0.85 -29.68
CA GLY A 43 34.76 -1.58 -29.05
C GLY A 43 34.83 -1.52 -27.51
N LEU A 44 33.96 -0.76 -26.85
CA LEU A 44 34.06 -0.42 -25.41
C LEU A 44 33.34 -1.38 -24.44
N HIS A 45 32.65 -2.41 -24.91
CA HIS A 45 31.59 -3.06 -24.11
C HIS A 45 31.83 -4.48 -23.58
N SER A 46 32.88 -5.18 -24.01
CA SER A 46 33.09 -6.58 -23.63
C SER A 46 33.29 -6.78 -22.11
N LYS A 47 33.81 -5.77 -21.39
CA LYS A 47 34.03 -5.84 -19.94
C LYS A 47 32.87 -5.32 -19.08
N LEU A 48 32.02 -4.42 -19.59
CA LEU A 48 30.93 -3.78 -18.80
C LEU A 48 29.66 -4.64 -18.68
N ILE A 49 29.36 -5.48 -19.67
CA ILE A 49 28.11 -6.28 -19.72
C ILE A 49 28.29 -7.68 -19.11
N ALA A 50 29.52 -8.20 -19.06
CA ALA A 50 29.83 -9.56 -18.61
C ALA A 50 29.43 -9.86 -17.15
N SER A 51 29.21 -8.84 -16.31
CA SER A 51 28.96 -9.00 -14.87
C SER A 51 27.49 -9.18 -14.48
N LEU A 52 26.54 -9.04 -15.41
CA LEU A 52 25.12 -9.03 -15.06
C LEU A 52 24.47 -10.40 -15.23
N SER A 53 24.30 -11.09 -14.11
CA SER A 53 23.54 -12.35 -14.06
C SER A 53 22.09 -12.14 -14.49
N LYS A 54 21.71 -12.71 -15.64
CA LYS A 54 20.34 -12.72 -16.17
C LYS A 54 19.34 -13.24 -15.13
N ARG A 55 19.71 -14.28 -14.38
CA ARG A 55 18.90 -14.86 -13.30
C ARG A 55 18.58 -13.82 -12.22
N LYS A 56 19.58 -13.08 -11.73
CA LYS A 56 19.37 -12.03 -10.71
C LYS A 56 18.41 -10.94 -11.20
N ILE A 57 18.50 -10.56 -12.48
CA ILE A 57 17.60 -9.55 -13.08
C ILE A 57 16.16 -10.07 -13.15
N ILE A 58 15.95 -11.31 -13.59
CA ILE A 58 14.62 -11.93 -13.68
C ILE A 58 14.00 -12.05 -12.28
N ILE A 59 14.74 -12.58 -11.31
CA ILE A 59 14.28 -12.70 -9.92
C ILE A 59 13.89 -11.33 -9.37
N LYS A 60 14.74 -10.31 -9.55
CA LYS A 60 14.43 -8.95 -9.09
C LYS A 60 13.13 -8.42 -9.68
N ARG A 61 12.89 -8.64 -10.98
CA ARG A 61 11.66 -8.20 -11.67
C ARG A 61 10.42 -8.93 -11.12
N ILE A 62 10.50 -10.25 -10.93
CA ILE A 62 9.40 -11.03 -10.34
C ILE A 62 9.08 -10.53 -8.93
N ILE A 63 10.10 -10.33 -8.09
CA ILE A 63 9.91 -9.81 -6.73
C ILE A 63 9.25 -8.43 -6.75
N GLN A 64 9.70 -7.52 -7.61
CA GLN A 64 9.10 -6.18 -7.74
C GLN A 64 7.61 -6.25 -8.11
N THR A 65 7.25 -7.10 -9.08
CA THR A 65 5.85 -7.28 -9.49
C THR A 65 5.01 -7.92 -8.38
N LEU A 66 5.58 -8.90 -7.66
CA LEU A 66 4.90 -9.56 -6.55
C LEU A 66 4.65 -8.59 -5.39
N ILE A 67 5.62 -7.74 -5.05
CA ILE A 67 5.45 -6.69 -4.04
C ILE A 67 4.29 -5.77 -4.41
N LEU A 68 4.22 -5.31 -5.67
CA LEU A 68 3.12 -4.47 -6.12
C LEU A 68 1.76 -5.19 -6.00
N ALA A 69 1.69 -6.46 -6.40
CA ALA A 69 0.47 -7.26 -6.28
C ALA A 69 0.03 -7.42 -4.82
N LEU A 70 0.96 -7.67 -3.90
CA LEU A 70 0.69 -7.79 -2.46
C LEU A 70 0.22 -6.45 -1.87
N ILE A 71 0.79 -5.33 -2.29
CA ILE A 71 0.34 -4.00 -1.87
C ILE A 71 -1.10 -3.75 -2.33
N ILE A 72 -1.42 -4.04 -3.60
CA ILE A 72 -2.79 -3.90 -4.12
C ILE A 72 -3.77 -4.77 -3.34
N PHE A 73 -3.38 -6.02 -3.05
CA PHE A 73 -4.19 -6.94 -2.27
C PHE A 73 -4.40 -6.44 -0.82
N ALA A 74 -3.35 -5.93 -0.17
CA ALA A 74 -3.44 -5.34 1.16
C ALA A 74 -4.35 -4.10 1.18
N LEU A 75 -4.27 -3.25 0.16
CA LEU A 75 -5.12 -2.07 0.01
C LEU A 75 -6.61 -2.44 -0.12
N ALA A 76 -6.93 -3.53 -0.84
CA ALA A 76 -8.30 -4.01 -0.96
C ALA A 76 -8.91 -4.42 0.41
N GLY A 77 -8.07 -4.68 1.40
CA GLY A 77 -8.47 -4.94 2.78
C GLY A 77 -9.32 -6.20 2.90
N PRO A 78 -8.78 -7.40 2.59
CA PRO A 78 -9.47 -8.67 2.79
C PRO A 78 -9.78 -8.86 4.28
N GLN A 79 -11.04 -9.14 4.57
CA GLN A 79 -11.58 -9.41 5.90
C GLN A 79 -12.08 -10.86 5.93
N ILE A 80 -11.43 -11.67 6.74
CA ILE A 80 -11.83 -13.04 7.05
C ILE A 80 -12.47 -13.00 8.43
N GLY A 81 -13.67 -13.56 8.60
CA GLY A 81 -14.37 -13.56 9.90
C GLY A 81 -15.14 -12.28 10.24
N SER A 82 -15.66 -11.56 9.23
CA SER A 82 -16.49 -10.37 9.49
C SER A 82 -17.78 -10.76 10.21
N LYS A 83 -17.79 -10.69 11.54
CA LYS A 83 -19.05 -10.68 12.31
C LYS A 83 -19.72 -9.35 12.02
N LEU A 84 -20.92 -9.41 11.44
CA LEU A 84 -21.85 -8.28 11.46
C LEU A 84 -22.20 -8.02 12.92
N VAL A 85 -21.41 -7.19 13.60
CA VAL A 85 -21.81 -6.61 14.88
C VAL A 85 -22.98 -5.72 14.53
N LYS A 86 -24.20 -6.21 14.72
CA LYS A 86 -25.39 -5.36 14.74
C LYS A 86 -25.16 -4.38 15.87
N LEU A 87 -24.70 -3.17 15.54
CA LEU A 87 -24.73 -2.04 16.44
C LEU A 87 -26.20 -1.83 16.77
N LYS A 88 -26.65 -2.45 17.86
CA LYS A 88 -27.89 -2.08 18.52
C LYS A 88 -27.63 -0.68 19.05
N ARG A 89 -28.03 0.33 18.27
CA ARG A 89 -28.13 1.71 18.74
C ARG A 89 -29.24 1.71 19.79
N GLN A 90 -28.89 1.37 21.02
CA GLN A 90 -29.71 1.71 22.17
C GLN A 90 -29.44 3.19 22.43
N GLY A 91 -30.50 4.01 22.42
CA GLY A 91 -30.40 5.33 23.02
C GLY A 91 -29.93 5.14 24.45
N ILE A 92 -28.82 5.78 24.79
CA ILE A 92 -28.35 5.83 26.17
C ILE A 92 -28.74 7.20 26.70
N ASP A 93 -29.45 7.21 27.82
CA ASP A 93 -29.76 8.44 28.54
C ASP A 93 -28.46 8.90 29.22
N ILE A 94 -27.95 10.05 28.79
CA ILE A 94 -26.73 10.64 29.34
C ILE A 94 -27.15 11.63 30.42
N VAL A 95 -26.81 11.31 31.67
CA VAL A 95 -26.91 12.26 32.78
C VAL A 95 -25.56 12.91 32.98
N VAL A 96 -25.50 14.23 32.78
CA VAL A 96 -24.31 15.03 33.05
C VAL A 96 -24.44 15.63 34.44
N ALA A 97 -23.58 15.21 35.36
CA ALA A 97 -23.43 15.84 36.67
C ALA A 97 -22.19 16.75 36.63
N VAL A 98 -22.39 18.03 36.94
CA VAL A 98 -21.32 19.03 37.06
C VAL A 98 -21.10 19.30 38.54
N ASP A 99 -19.86 19.21 39.00
CA ASP A 99 -19.52 19.60 40.37
C ASP A 99 -19.56 21.13 40.49
N LEU A 100 -20.24 21.63 41.52
CA LEU A 100 -20.36 23.05 41.86
C LEU A 100 -19.70 23.37 43.20
N SER A 101 -18.82 22.48 43.67
CA SER A 101 -18.06 22.69 44.90
C SER A 101 -17.09 23.88 44.78
N LYS A 102 -16.70 24.46 45.92
CA LYS A 102 -15.78 25.62 45.96
C LYS A 102 -14.44 25.36 45.28
N SER A 103 -14.01 24.11 45.16
CA SER A 103 -12.76 23.75 44.47
C SER A 103 -12.85 23.97 42.95
N MET A 104 -14.05 24.02 42.39
CA MET A 104 -14.28 24.26 40.95
C MET A 104 -14.07 25.73 40.56
N LEU A 105 -14.03 26.65 41.53
CA LEU A 105 -13.64 28.05 41.34
C LEU A 105 -12.11 28.24 41.26
N ALA A 106 -11.32 27.15 41.29
CA ALA A 106 -9.88 27.22 41.07
C ALA A 106 -9.58 27.79 39.67
N GLN A 107 -8.53 28.61 39.60
CA GLN A 107 -8.12 29.37 38.41
C GLN A 107 -6.90 28.75 37.71
N ASP A 108 -6.66 27.46 37.92
CA ASP A 108 -5.64 26.70 37.18
C ASP A 108 -6.01 26.53 35.70
N ILE A 109 -7.29 26.77 35.34
CA ILE A 109 -7.81 26.87 33.99
C ILE A 109 -8.62 28.18 33.89
N THR A 110 -8.51 28.93 32.79
CA THR A 110 -9.24 30.19 32.59
C THR A 110 -10.64 29.94 32.01
N PRO A 111 -11.72 30.57 32.52
CA PRO A 111 -11.77 31.50 33.66
C PRO A 111 -11.75 30.80 35.04
N SER A 112 -12.25 29.57 35.11
CA SER A 112 -12.12 28.62 36.22
C SER A 112 -12.33 27.20 35.67
N ARG A 113 -12.39 26.17 36.52
CA ARG A 113 -12.81 24.81 36.10
C ARG A 113 -14.32 24.71 35.78
N LEU A 114 -15.03 25.83 35.83
CA LEU A 114 -16.43 26.08 35.46
C LEU A 114 -16.52 26.97 34.21
#